data_AF-A0A970UHA9-F1
#
_entry.id   AF-A0A970UHA9-F1
#
_cell.length_a   1.000
_cell.length_b   1.000
_cell.length_c   1.000
_cell.angle_alpha   90.00
_cell.angle_beta   90.00
_cell.angle_gamma   90.00
#
_symmetry.space_group_name_H-M   'P 1'
#
loop_
_entity.id
_entity.type
_entity.pdbx_description
1 polymer ?
#
loop_
_entity_poly.entity_id
_entity_poly.type
_entity_poly.pdbx_seq_one_letter_code
_entity_poly.pdbx_strand_id
1 'polypeptide(L)'
;MTNRIHRPLELRDSREVYWMRQWVLGQIKGGRLEADFKAAQFIQNAEDAQKFYSRQLHPEQRRRLNKALSARRARIKSKASHGKESPAVRKVASEMTLEARNTLHAVATSRGITTSELILSTFGDEYDRLPK
;
A
#
# COMPACT_ATOMS: atom_id res chain seq x y z
N MET A 1 -2.85 15.34 -28.37
CA MET A 1 -2.00 14.24 -27.85
C MET A 1 -1.32 14.70 -26.56
N THR A 2 -1.86 14.38 -25.39
CA THR A 2 -1.25 14.79 -24.12
C THR A 2 -0.06 13.90 -23.79
N ASN A 3 1.15 14.43 -23.94
CA ASN A 3 2.37 13.86 -23.39
C ASN A 3 2.22 13.77 -21.86
N ARG A 4 1.74 12.62 -21.36
CA ARG A 4 1.77 12.33 -19.93
C ARG A 4 3.23 12.15 -19.55
N ILE A 5 3.81 13.19 -18.95
CA ILE A 5 5.14 13.16 -18.34
C ILE A 5 5.15 11.96 -17.39
N HIS A 6 5.78 10.86 -17.81
CA HIS A 6 5.94 9.69 -16.96
C HIS A 6 6.92 10.07 -15.86
N ARG A 7 6.40 10.27 -14.65
CA ARG A 7 7.27 10.48 -13.48
C ARG A 7 8.26 9.31 -13.38
N PRO A 8 9.56 9.59 -13.24
CA PRO A 8 10.56 8.56 -13.08
C PRO A 8 10.27 7.72 -11.83
N LEU A 9 10.75 6.47 -11.83
CA LEU A 9 10.64 5.63 -10.65
C LEU A 9 11.63 6.17 -9.60
N GLU A 10 11.11 6.78 -8.55
CA GLU A 10 11.92 7.22 -7.42
C GLU A 10 12.15 6.04 -6.47
N LEU A 11 13.30 5.37 -6.57
CA LEU A 11 13.78 4.41 -5.58
C LEU A 11 14.77 5.07 -4.63
N ARG A 12 14.57 4.91 -3.32
CA ARG A 12 15.33 5.63 -2.28
C ARG A 12 16.54 4.85 -1.76
N ASP A 13 16.45 3.53 -1.77
CA ASP A 13 17.51 2.63 -1.29
C ASP A 13 17.45 1.27 -2.00
N SER A 14 18.44 0.41 -1.71
CA SER A 14 18.53 -0.94 -2.26
C SER A 14 17.39 -1.87 -1.83
N ARG A 15 16.73 -1.60 -0.69
CA ARG A 15 15.57 -2.39 -0.23
C ARG A 15 14.37 -2.13 -1.13
N GLU A 16 14.21 -0.92 -1.63
CA GLU A 16 13.13 -0.59 -2.56
C GLU A 16 13.31 -1.28 -3.92
N VAL A 17 14.54 -1.44 -4.40
CA VAL A 17 14.85 -2.27 -5.58
C VAL A 17 14.37 -3.70 -5.35
N TYR A 18 14.70 -4.28 -4.20
CA TYR A 18 14.23 -5.62 -3.82
C TYR A 18 12.70 -5.71 -3.75
N TRP A 19 12.01 -4.72 -3.17
CA TRP A 19 10.54 -4.72 -3.10
C TRP A 19 9.89 -4.61 -4.47
N MET A 20 10.43 -3.77 -5.35
CA MET A 20 9.97 -3.70 -6.73
C MET A 20 10.13 -5.07 -7.39
N ARG A 21 11.30 -5.71 -7.29
CA ARG A 21 11.54 -7.05 -7.85
C ARG A 21 10.51 -8.06 -7.35
N GLN A 22 10.27 -8.13 -6.04
CA GLN A 22 9.29 -9.04 -5.46
C GLN A 22 7.87 -8.75 -5.95
N TRP A 23 7.51 -7.47 -6.07
CA TRP A 23 6.21 -7.06 -6.59
C TRP A 23 6.03 -7.50 -8.04
N VAL A 24 7.02 -7.24 -8.91
CA VAL A 24 7.00 -7.61 -10.33
C VAL A 24 6.89 -9.13 -10.48
N LEU A 25 7.76 -9.89 -9.82
CA LEU A 25 7.73 -11.36 -9.85
C LEU A 25 6.37 -11.90 -9.39
N GLY A 26 5.78 -11.30 -8.35
CA GLY A 26 4.45 -11.67 -7.86
C GLY A 26 3.31 -11.31 -8.82
N GLN A 27 3.44 -10.26 -9.64
CA GLN A 27 2.46 -9.97 -10.69
C GLN A 27 2.58 -10.94 -11.87
N ILE A 28 3.80 -11.29 -12.28
CA ILE A 28 4.04 -12.24 -13.38
C ILE A 28 3.52 -13.63 -12.99
N LYS A 29 3.93 -14.15 -11.82
CA LYS A 29 3.44 -15.45 -11.31
C LYS A 29 1.92 -15.50 -11.15
N GLY A 30 1.30 -14.36 -10.86
CA GLY A 30 -0.15 -14.24 -10.73
C GLY A 30 -0.90 -13.99 -12.04
N GLY A 31 -0.23 -14.03 -13.20
CA GLY A 31 -0.84 -13.79 -14.51
C GLY A 31 -1.34 -12.37 -14.75
N ARG A 32 -0.92 -11.40 -13.92
CA ARG A 32 -1.38 -10.00 -13.97
C ARG A 32 -0.42 -9.06 -14.70
N LEU A 33 0.74 -9.57 -15.09
CA LEU A 33 1.78 -8.84 -15.81
C LEU A 33 2.38 -9.78 -16.86
N GLU A 34 2.14 -9.48 -18.13
CA GLU A 34 2.81 -10.12 -19.26
C GLU A 34 4.16 -9.42 -19.48
N ALA A 35 5.15 -9.82 -18.68
CA ALA A 35 6.52 -9.38 -18.83
C ALA A 35 7.45 -10.58 -18.71
N ASP A 36 8.64 -10.49 -19.29
CA ASP A 36 9.62 -11.55 -19.20
C ASP A 36 10.05 -11.78 -17.73
N PHE A 37 9.72 -12.96 -17.23
CA PHE A 37 10.08 -13.40 -15.89
C PHE A 37 11.59 -13.40 -15.67
N LYS A 38 12.38 -13.77 -16.68
CA LYS A 38 13.85 -13.74 -16.59
C LYS A 38 14.34 -12.31 -16.45
N ALA A 39 13.87 -11.39 -17.30
CA ALA A 39 14.19 -9.97 -17.18
C ALA A 39 13.85 -9.39 -15.79
N ALA A 40 12.74 -9.82 -15.18
CA ALA A 40 12.37 -9.40 -13.82
C ALA A 40 13.32 -9.96 -12.73
N GLN A 41 13.91 -11.15 -12.92
CA GLN A 41 14.88 -11.71 -11.99
C GLN A 41 16.22 -10.94 -11.98
N PHE A 42 16.59 -10.34 -13.11
CA PHE A 42 17.82 -9.57 -13.26
C PHE A 42 17.76 -8.13 -12.72
N ILE A 43 16.65 -7.71 -12.11
CA ILE A 43 16.58 -6.42 -11.42
C ILE A 43 17.44 -6.49 -10.15
N GLN A 44 18.65 -5.93 -10.19
CA GLN A 44 19.60 -5.95 -9.07
C GLN A 44 19.88 -4.57 -8.50
N ASN A 45 19.89 -3.54 -9.34
CA ASN A 45 20.18 -2.17 -8.94
C ASN A 45 19.08 -1.19 -9.41
N ALA A 46 19.22 0.09 -9.05
CA ALA A 46 18.26 1.13 -9.40
C ALA A 46 18.19 1.40 -10.91
N GLU A 47 19.29 1.22 -11.63
CA GLU A 47 19.33 1.41 -13.07
C GLU A 47 18.54 0.33 -13.81
N ASP A 48 18.75 -0.95 -13.45
CA ASP A 48 17.97 -2.08 -13.99
C ASP A 48 16.49 -1.91 -13.71
N ALA A 49 16.16 -1.48 -12.48
CA ALA A 49 14.80 -1.20 -12.07
C ALA A 49 14.16 -0.09 -12.92
N GLN A 50 14.88 1.00 -13.17
CA GLN A 50 14.42 2.10 -14.02
C GLN A 50 14.24 1.67 -15.48
N LYS A 51 15.16 0.85 -16.02
CA LYS A 51 15.04 0.27 -17.37
C LYS A 51 13.83 -0.63 -17.48
N PHE A 52 13.62 -1.53 -16.52
CA PHE A 52 12.45 -2.40 -16.49
C PHE A 52 11.14 -1.60 -16.37
N TYR A 53 11.10 -0.63 -15.46
CA TYR A 53 9.94 0.23 -15.24
C TYR A 53 9.54 1.00 -16.51
N SER A 54 10.51 1.57 -17.21
CA SER A 54 10.27 2.40 -18.39
C SER A 54 10.00 1.60 -19.67
N ARG A 55 10.55 0.39 -19.80
CA ARG A 55 10.43 -0.42 -21.03
C ARG A 55 9.36 -1.51 -20.96
N GLN A 56 9.18 -2.14 -19.79
CA GLN A 56 8.36 -3.35 -19.65
C GLN A 56 7.02 -3.10 -18.95
N LEU A 57 6.89 -2.01 -18.20
CA LEU A 57 5.63 -1.70 -17.50
C LEU A 57 4.80 -0.69 -18.29
N HIS A 58 3.52 -1.01 -18.49
CA HIS A 58 2.52 -0.09 -18.99
C HIS A 58 2.14 0.97 -17.94
N PRO A 59 1.56 2.12 -18.34
CA PRO A 59 1.22 3.22 -17.43
C PRO A 59 0.38 2.81 -16.21
N GLU A 60 -0.61 1.94 -16.39
CA GLU A 60 -1.45 1.43 -15.28
C GLU A 60 -0.65 0.55 -14.30
N GLN A 61 0.25 -0.28 -14.81
CA GLN A 61 1.12 -1.13 -13.99
C GLN A 61 2.12 -0.27 -13.21
N ARG A 62 2.68 0.78 -13.83
CA ARG A 62 3.52 1.77 -13.15
C ARG A 62 2.79 2.45 -12.00
N ARG A 63 1.53 2.87 -12.22
CA ARG A 63 0.68 3.48 -11.18
C ARG A 63 0.45 2.51 -10.02
N ARG A 64 0.13 1.25 -10.30
CA ARG A 64 -0.07 0.20 -9.27
C ARG A 64 1.21 -0.08 -8.49
N LEU A 65 2.36 -0.16 -9.16
CA LEU A 65 3.67 -0.32 -8.52
C LEU A 65 3.99 0.85 -7.59
N ASN A 66 3.85 2.09 -8.07
CA ASN A 66 4.10 3.28 -7.25
C ASN A 66 3.19 3.33 -6.01
N LYS A 67 1.92 2.95 -6.17
CA LYS A 67 0.98 2.83 -5.04
C LYS A 67 1.44 1.75 -4.05
N ALA A 68 1.89 0.59 -4.54
CA ALA A 68 2.39 -0.49 -3.70
C ALA A 68 3.66 -0.11 -2.92
N LEU A 69 4.61 0.54 -3.59
CA LEU A 69 5.84 1.05 -2.96
C LEU A 69 5.52 2.11 -1.91
N SER A 70 4.66 3.07 -2.24
CA SER A 70 4.22 4.11 -1.29
C SER A 70 3.54 3.52 -0.05
N ALA A 71 2.63 2.55 -0.23
CA ALA A 71 2.00 1.84 0.88
C ALA A 71 3.01 1.09 1.76
N ARG A 72 4.04 0.47 1.16
CA ARG A 72 5.09 -0.24 1.91
C ARG A 72 5.98 0.72 2.69
N ARG A 73 6.35 1.87 2.09
CA ARG A 73 7.08 2.96 2.78
C ARG A 73 6.31 3.45 3.99
N ALA A 74 5.01 3.71 3.85
CA ALA A 74 4.16 4.15 4.94
C ALA A 74 4.14 3.15 6.11
N ARG A 75 4.04 1.85 5.82
CA ARG A 75 4.09 0.78 6.85
C ARG A 75 5.44 0.66 7.54
N ILE A 76 6.53 0.94 6.85
CA ILE A 76 7.87 0.90 7.46
C ILE A 76 8.12 2.14 8.30
N LYS A 77 7.72 3.32 7.80
CA LYS A 77 7.76 4.56 8.59
C LYS A 77 6.95 4.41 9.87
N SER A 78 5.73 3.88 9.79
CA SER A 78 4.93 3.63 10.99
C SER A 78 5.61 2.64 11.95
N LYS A 79 6.31 1.60 11.46
CA LYS A 79 7.08 0.70 12.32
C LYS A 79 8.31 1.35 12.96
N ALA A 80 9.01 2.22 12.24
CA ALA A 80 10.24 2.86 12.70
C ALA A 80 9.98 4.00 13.71
N SER A 81 8.83 4.66 13.62
CA SER A 81 8.41 5.71 14.56
C SER A 81 7.99 5.18 15.94
N HIS A 82 8.02 3.87 16.17
CA HIS A 82 7.63 3.24 17.44
C HIS A 82 8.82 2.49 18.06
N GLY A 83 9.65 3.23 18.80
CA GLY A 83 10.42 2.63 19.88
C GLY A 83 9.46 2.10 20.95
N LYS A 84 9.68 0.85 21.37
CA LYS A 84 9.17 0.06 22.53
C LYS A 84 7.85 0.37 23.28
N GLU A 85 7.03 1.39 23.00
CA GLU A 85 5.94 1.80 23.92
C GLU A 85 4.72 2.48 23.25
N SER A 86 4.22 2.02 22.10
CA SER A 86 2.90 2.50 21.61
C SER A 86 2.11 1.44 20.83
N PRO A 87 1.09 0.82 21.45
CA PRO A 87 0.17 -0.12 20.79
C PRO A 87 -0.77 0.54 19.75
N ALA A 88 -0.78 1.86 19.63
CA ALA A 88 -1.89 2.63 19.06
C ALA A 88 -2.05 2.62 17.52
N VAL A 89 -1.16 1.99 16.74
CA VAL A 89 -1.18 2.15 15.25
C VAL A 89 -1.22 0.82 14.49
N ARG A 90 -1.39 -0.33 15.17
CA ARG A 90 -1.58 -1.59 14.45
C ARG A 90 -2.98 -1.62 13.83
N LYS A 91 -3.07 -1.35 12.52
CA LYS A 91 -4.33 -1.52 11.78
C LYS A 91 -4.79 -2.98 11.90
N VAL A 92 -5.98 -3.17 12.46
CA VAL A 92 -6.63 -4.48 12.56
C VAL A 92 -7.46 -4.70 11.30
N ALA A 93 -7.33 -5.88 10.71
CA ALA A 93 -8.25 -6.31 9.66
C ALA A 93 -9.47 -6.93 10.35
N SER A 94 -10.63 -6.30 10.18
CA SER A 94 -11.90 -6.78 10.71
C SER A 94 -12.80 -7.17 9.56
N GLU A 95 -13.39 -8.36 9.64
CA GLU A 95 -14.38 -8.82 8.68
C GLU A 95 -15.77 -8.32 9.09
N MET A 96 -16.54 -7.86 8.11
CA MET A 96 -17.90 -7.34 8.30
C MET A 96 -18.73 -7.63 7.05
N THR A 97 -20.06 -7.70 7.21
CA THR A 97 -20.96 -7.85 6.07
C THR A 97 -20.86 -6.63 5.14
N LEU A 98 -21.15 -6.85 3.85
CA LEU A 98 -21.10 -5.78 2.84
C LEU A 98 -22.03 -4.62 3.20
N GLU A 99 -23.23 -4.93 3.68
CA GLU A 99 -24.23 -3.95 4.10
C GLU A 99 -23.74 -3.10 5.27
N ALA A 100 -23.26 -3.74 6.34
CA ALA A 100 -22.73 -3.03 7.52
C ALA A 100 -21.56 -2.11 7.15
N ARG A 101 -20.65 -2.58 6.28
CA ARG A 101 -19.52 -1.78 5.79
C ARG A 101 -19.99 -0.53 5.05
N ASN A 102 -20.97 -0.69 4.17
CA ASN A 102 -21.46 0.41 3.33
C ASN A 102 -22.18 1.45 4.18
N THR A 103 -23.03 1.03 5.12
CA THR A 103 -23.71 1.93 6.06
C THR A 103 -22.71 2.69 6.93
N LEU A 104 -21.73 1.98 7.52
CA LEU A 104 -20.69 2.59 8.35
C LEU A 104 -19.87 3.63 7.54
N HIS A 105 -19.53 3.30 6.30
CA HIS A 105 -18.82 4.23 5.42
C HIS A 105 -19.65 5.46 5.09
N ALA A 106 -20.93 5.28 4.72
CA ALA A 106 -21.83 6.38 4.40
C ALA A 106 -22.01 7.36 5.57
N VAL A 107 -22.22 6.83 6.78
CA VAL A 107 -22.36 7.64 8.00
C VAL A 107 -21.07 8.40 8.29
N ALA A 108 -19.90 7.74 8.24
CA ALA A 108 -18.62 8.40 8.48
C ALA A 108 -18.37 9.53 7.47
N THR A 109 -18.63 9.28 6.18
CA THR A 109 -18.50 10.28 5.12
C THR A 109 -19.43 11.48 5.33
N SER A 110 -20.69 11.25 5.74
CA SER A 110 -21.64 12.35 6.02
C SER A 110 -21.18 13.29 7.14
N ARG A 111 -20.35 12.78 8.07
CA ARG A 111 -19.80 13.52 9.21
C ARG A 111 -18.39 14.06 8.94
N GLY A 112 -17.83 13.83 7.76
CA GLY A 112 -16.47 14.27 7.42
C GLY A 112 -15.35 13.58 8.20
N ILE A 113 -15.63 12.42 8.81
CA ILE A 113 -14.66 11.66 9.62
C ILE A 113 -14.36 10.31 8.98
N THR A 114 -13.31 9.65 9.45
CA THR A 114 -12.96 8.28 9.05
C THR A 114 -13.87 7.26 9.72
N THR A 115 -14.00 6.08 9.12
CA THR A 115 -14.76 4.96 9.70
C THR A 115 -14.21 4.52 11.06
N SER A 116 -12.89 4.61 11.26
CA SER A 116 -12.26 4.28 12.55
C SER A 116 -12.60 5.32 13.63
N GLU A 117 -12.61 6.60 13.29
CA GLU A 117 -13.05 7.67 14.21
C GLU A 117 -14.53 7.53 14.55
N LEU A 118 -15.38 7.17 13.60
CA LEU A 118 -16.79 6.88 13.86
C LEU A 118 -16.95 5.74 14.88
N ILE A 119 -16.23 4.62 14.69
CA ILE A 119 -16.26 3.48 15.62
C ILE A 119 -15.80 3.93 17.02
N LEU A 120 -14.70 4.66 17.13
CA LEU A 120 -14.20 5.18 18.41
C LEU A 120 -15.19 6.12 19.08
N SER A 121 -15.82 7.03 18.32
CA SER A 121 -16.83 7.95 18.88
C SER A 121 -18.13 7.26 19.32
N THR A 122 -18.42 6.07 18.77
CA THR A 122 -19.64 5.33 19.06
C THR A 122 -19.44 4.37 20.23
N PHE A 123 -18.26 3.76 20.35
CA PHE A 123 -18.01 2.65 21.28
C PHE A 123 -16.81 2.87 22.22
N GLY A 124 -16.06 3.97 22.08
CA GLY A 124 -14.87 4.25 22.89
C GLY A 124 -15.18 4.28 24.38
N ASP A 125 -16.25 4.99 24.76
CA ASP A 125 -16.67 5.13 26.16
C ASP A 125 -17.17 3.82 26.80
N GLU A 126 -17.70 2.90 25.99
CA GLU A 126 -18.16 1.58 26.47
C GLU A 126 -16.98 0.62 26.66
N TYR A 127 -15.98 0.70 25.77
CA TYR A 127 -14.78 -0.13 25.85
C TYR A 127 -13.93 0.20 27.09
N ASP A 128 -13.82 1.49 27.46
CA ASP A 128 -13.10 1.93 28.65
C ASP A 128 -13.73 1.49 29.98
N ARG A 129 -15.00 1.01 29.94
CA ARG A 129 -15.74 0.51 31.11
C ARG A 129 -15.66 -1.00 31.29
N LEU A 130 -15.03 -1.75 30.39
CA LEU A 130 -14.86 -3.19 30.53
C LEU A 130 -13.82 -3.51 31.62
N PRO A 131 -14.07 -4.54 32.48
CA PRO A 131 -13.07 -4.97 33.46
C PRO A 131 -11.81 -5.47 32.73
N LYS A 132 -10.65 -5.02 33.20
CA LYS A 132 -9.33 -5.36 32.63
C LYS A 132 -8.88 -6.75 33.03
#